data_AF-A0A8B8TSF8-F1
#
_entry.id   AF-A0A8B8TSF8-F1
#
_cell.length_a   1.000
_cell.length_b   1.000
_cell.length_c   1.000
_cell.angle_alpha   90.00
_cell.angle_beta   90.00
_cell.angle_gamma   90.00
#
_symmetry.space_group_name_H-M   'P 1'
#
loop_
_entity.id
_entity.type
_entity.pdbx_description
1 polymer ?
#
loop_
_entity_poly.entity_id
_entity_poly.type
_entity_poly.pdbx_seq_one_letter_code
_entity_poly.pdbx_strand_id
1 'polypeptide(L)'
;MQDDGERAHPVSSLFLEKVKDNEDRHILCKSTGFYPENINIMWKRWTQKDLQYQEVSEGIITGPTVKNEDGTFNVTSYLSLRPALEDSVTSYQCVVWHVSLLTGQSFNLTLPLTKSEKKTDLKIVGLCIGLLFIVLIILMLVFLCKRYRTDTLFDTF
;
A
#
# COMPACT_ATOMS: atom_id res chain seq x y z
N MET A 1 -28.88 1.62 41.83
CA MET A 1 -29.39 0.70 40.79
C MET A 1 -28.42 0.85 39.64
N GLN A 2 -27.44 -0.04 39.54
CA GLN A 2 -26.51 -0.07 38.42
C GLN A 2 -27.35 -0.53 37.23
N ASP A 3 -27.58 0.36 36.25
CA ASP A 3 -28.08 -0.05 34.95
C ASP A 3 -26.97 -0.90 34.33
N ASP A 4 -27.01 -2.21 34.58
CA ASP A 4 -26.18 -3.17 33.86
C ASP A 4 -26.77 -3.27 32.45
N GLY A 5 -26.61 -2.18 31.69
CA GLY A 5 -27.01 -2.10 30.30
C GLY A 5 -26.45 -3.29 29.54
N GLU A 6 -27.34 -3.99 28.84
CA GLU A 6 -27.05 -5.25 28.19
C GLU A 6 -25.85 -5.08 27.22
N ARG A 7 -24.76 -5.80 27.50
CA ARG A 7 -23.53 -5.69 26.71
C ARG A 7 -23.65 -6.51 25.45
N ALA A 8 -23.41 -5.89 24.31
CA ALA A 8 -23.43 -6.56 23.01
C ALA A 8 -22.01 -6.77 22.47
N HIS A 9 -21.76 -7.92 21.83
CA HIS A 9 -20.47 -8.23 21.23
C HIS A 9 -20.31 -7.59 19.85
N PRO A 10 -19.14 -6.99 19.55
CA PRO A 10 -18.86 -6.53 18.22
C PRO A 10 -18.79 -7.71 17.24
N VAL A 11 -19.50 -7.60 16.13
CA VAL A 11 -19.29 -8.46 14.96
C VAL A 11 -18.33 -7.74 14.03
N SER A 12 -17.12 -8.26 13.88
CA SER A 12 -16.09 -7.61 13.05
C SER A 12 -15.69 -8.41 11.82
N SER A 13 -15.31 -7.70 10.76
CA SER A 13 -14.90 -8.28 9.48
C SER A 13 -13.93 -7.36 8.74
N LEU A 14 -13.06 -7.99 7.92
CA LEU A 14 -12.04 -7.32 7.13
C LEU A 14 -12.37 -7.31 5.64
N PHE A 15 -12.20 -6.15 4.99
CA PHE A 15 -12.44 -5.98 3.56
C PHE A 15 -11.29 -5.22 2.90
N LEU A 16 -10.89 -5.65 1.70
CA LEU A 16 -9.97 -4.88 0.86
C LEU A 16 -10.78 -3.95 -0.05
N GLU A 17 -10.56 -2.65 0.07
CA GLU A 17 -11.13 -1.63 -0.80
C GLU A 17 -10.06 -1.11 -1.77
N LYS A 18 -10.42 -1.09 -3.06
CA LYS A 18 -9.58 -0.53 -4.14
C LYS A 18 -10.22 0.76 -4.60
N VAL A 19 -9.52 1.88 -4.46
CA VAL A 19 -9.98 3.16 -5.00
C VAL A 19 -9.74 3.14 -6.52
N LYS A 20 -10.77 3.42 -7.32
CA LYS A 20 -10.72 3.23 -8.79
C LYS A 20 -9.76 4.17 -9.54
N ASP A 21 -9.28 5.23 -8.91
CA ASP A 21 -8.55 6.32 -9.58
C ASP A 21 -7.16 6.62 -8.99
N ASN A 22 -6.85 6.06 -7.83
CA ASN A 22 -5.54 6.16 -7.21
C ASN A 22 -5.07 4.73 -6.88
N GLU A 23 -3.79 4.42 -7.01
CA GLU A 23 -3.25 3.10 -6.62
C GLU A 23 -3.36 2.84 -5.10
N ASP A 24 -4.02 3.74 -4.37
CA ASP A 24 -4.38 3.66 -2.97
C ASP A 24 -5.32 2.47 -2.71
N ARG A 25 -4.87 1.60 -1.82
CA ARG A 25 -5.63 0.45 -1.35
C ARG A 25 -5.80 0.59 0.16
N HIS A 26 -7.00 0.30 0.64
CA HIS A 26 -7.29 0.34 2.06
C HIS A 26 -7.83 -1.00 2.54
N ILE A 27 -7.49 -1.37 3.77
CA ILE A 27 -8.16 -2.46 4.48
C ILE A 27 -9.12 -1.85 5.48
N LEU A 28 -10.36 -2.30 5.48
CA LEU A 28 -11.40 -1.85 6.39
C LEU A 28 -11.66 -2.93 7.41
N CYS A 29 -11.55 -2.59 8.69
CA CYS A 29 -12.07 -3.38 9.81
C CYS A 29 -13.40 -2.77 10.23
N LYS A 30 -14.50 -3.39 9.80
CA LYS A 30 -15.86 -2.99 10.20
C LYS A 30 -16.23 -3.76 11.45
N SER A 31 -16.69 -3.06 12.47
CA SER A 31 -17.20 -3.64 13.72
C SER A 31 -18.61 -3.12 13.96
N THR A 32 -19.58 -4.01 14.15
CA THR A 32 -21.00 -3.65 14.21
C THR A 32 -21.72 -4.28 15.40
N GLY A 33 -22.77 -3.61 15.88
CA GLY A 33 -23.71 -4.16 16.86
C GLY A 33 -23.17 -4.27 18.29
N PHE A 34 -22.17 -3.46 18.66
CA PHE A 34 -21.57 -3.51 20.00
C PHE A 34 -22.17 -2.46 20.95
N TYR A 35 -22.13 -2.75 22.25
CA TYR A 35 -22.54 -1.82 23.30
C TYR A 35 -21.81 -2.15 24.60
N PRO A 36 -21.32 -1.17 25.36
CA PRO A 36 -21.38 0.30 25.15
C PRO A 36 -20.45 0.82 24.03
N GLU A 37 -20.43 2.14 23.80
CA GLU A 37 -19.71 2.78 22.69
C GLU A 37 -18.18 2.59 22.72
N ASN A 38 -17.58 2.41 23.91
CA ASN A 38 -16.12 2.37 24.06
C ASN A 38 -15.53 1.06 23.49
N ILE A 39 -14.85 1.18 22.35
CA ILE A 39 -14.19 0.09 21.63
C ILE A 39 -12.76 0.51 21.25
N ASN A 40 -11.82 -0.42 21.31
CA ASN A 40 -10.44 -0.21 20.88
C ASN A 40 -10.08 -1.14 19.72
N ILE A 41 -9.52 -0.57 18.65
CA ILE A 41 -9.13 -1.29 17.44
C ILE A 41 -7.64 -1.05 17.18
N MET A 42 -6.87 -2.12 17.16
CA MET A 42 -5.43 -2.10 16.90
C MET A 42 -5.11 -2.89 15.63
N TRP A 43 -4.14 -2.40 14.86
CA TRP A 43 -3.68 -3.07 13.66
C TRP A 43 -2.31 -3.70 13.87
N LYS A 44 -2.14 -4.90 13.32
CA LYS A 44 -0.85 -5.56 13.22
C LYS A 44 -0.61 -6.04 11.79
N ARG A 45 0.65 -6.16 11.43
CA ARG A 45 1.08 -6.71 10.14
C ARG A 45 2.10 -7.82 10.37
N TRP A 46 2.10 -8.80 9.50
CA TRP A 46 3.12 -9.83 9.43
C TRP A 46 3.56 -9.97 7.97
N THR A 47 4.86 -9.91 7.74
CA THR A 47 5.47 -10.26 6.47
C THR A 47 6.26 -11.55 6.63
N GLN A 48 6.60 -12.21 5.51
CA GLN A 48 7.46 -13.39 5.55
C GLN A 48 8.85 -13.14 6.16
N LYS A 49 9.29 -11.87 6.22
CA LYS A 49 10.55 -11.48 6.86
C LYS A 49 10.42 -11.31 8.37
N ASP A 50 9.21 -11.09 8.86
CA ASP A 50 8.94 -10.88 10.28
C ASP A 50 8.78 -12.23 11.00
N LEU A 51 9.42 -12.37 12.16
CA LEU A 51 9.23 -13.56 13.02
C LEU A 51 7.85 -13.55 13.72
N GLN A 52 7.23 -12.38 13.86
CA GLN A 52 5.96 -12.19 14.55
C GLN A 52 5.20 -10.97 14.01
N TYR A 53 3.91 -10.89 14.30
CA TYR A 53 3.09 -9.72 14.00
C TYR A 53 3.66 -8.47 14.66
N GLN A 54 3.94 -7.45 13.86
CA GLN A 54 4.36 -6.12 14.28
C GLN A 54 3.15 -5.19 14.35
N GLU A 55 3.09 -4.36 15.38
CA GLU A 55 2.06 -3.33 15.49
C GLU A 55 2.23 -2.29 14.38
N VAL A 56 1.11 -1.82 13.84
CA VAL A 56 1.07 -0.73 12.86
C VAL A 56 0.56 0.51 13.56
N SER A 57 1.31 1.61 13.46
CA SER A 57 0.94 2.90 14.05
C SER A 57 0.64 3.98 12.99
N GLU A 58 1.02 3.73 11.73
CA GLU A 58 0.89 4.71 10.64
C GLU A 58 -0.22 4.31 9.66
N GLY A 59 -0.87 5.31 9.06
CA GLY A 59 -1.89 5.08 8.03
C GLY A 59 -3.21 4.51 8.55
N ILE A 60 -3.43 4.58 9.86
CA ILE A 60 -4.67 4.13 10.51
C ILE A 60 -5.58 5.33 10.71
N ILE A 61 -6.84 5.20 10.29
CA ILE A 61 -7.89 6.19 10.51
C ILE A 61 -9.09 5.42 11.04
N THR A 62 -9.56 5.72 12.25
CA THR A 62 -10.80 5.14 12.77
C THR A 62 -11.91 6.18 12.64
N GLY A 63 -12.97 5.84 11.90
CA GLY A 63 -14.13 6.69 11.74
C GLY A 63 -14.92 6.87 13.05
N PRO A 64 -15.88 7.80 13.08
CA PRO A 64 -16.74 7.96 14.24
C PRO A 64 -17.60 6.71 14.47
N THR A 65 -17.95 6.49 15.73
CA THR A 65 -18.98 5.54 16.14
C THR A 65 -20.35 6.03 15.70
N VAL A 66 -21.12 5.14 15.07
CA VAL A 66 -22.48 5.42 14.61
C VAL A 66 -23.44 4.62 15.46
N LYS A 67 -24.38 5.30 16.12
CA LYS A 67 -25.43 4.67 16.90
C LYS A 67 -26.55 4.15 15.99
N ASN A 68 -26.97 2.91 16.20
CA ASN A 68 -28.06 2.24 15.52
C ASN A 68 -29.40 2.51 16.22
N GLU A 69 -30.51 2.25 15.53
CA GLU A 69 -31.87 2.39 16.08
C GLU A 69 -32.13 1.45 17.28
N ASP A 70 -31.49 0.28 17.28
CA ASP A 70 -31.54 -0.70 18.37
C ASP A 70 -30.70 -0.30 19.60
N GLY A 71 -30.02 0.84 19.56
CA GLY A 71 -29.19 1.36 20.64
C GLY A 71 -27.73 0.89 20.64
N THR A 72 -27.35 -0.04 19.75
CA THR A 72 -25.97 -0.48 19.58
C THR A 72 -25.14 0.49 18.74
N PHE A 73 -23.83 0.25 18.63
CA PHE A 73 -22.90 1.09 17.88
C PHE A 73 -22.17 0.30 16.79
N ASN A 74 -21.79 1.01 15.73
CA ASN A 74 -20.94 0.54 14.64
C ASN A 74 -19.72 1.46 14.51
N VAL A 75 -18.58 0.92 14.12
CA VAL A 75 -17.37 1.69 13.80
C VAL A 75 -16.62 1.03 12.64
N THR A 76 -15.93 1.83 11.84
CA THR A 76 -15.03 1.32 10.79
C THR A 76 -13.65 1.92 10.98
N SER A 77 -12.63 1.07 11.07
CA SER A 77 -11.23 1.46 11.05
C SER A 77 -10.64 1.16 9.68
N TYR A 78 -9.86 2.10 9.16
CA TYR A 78 -9.23 2.07 7.85
C TYR A 78 -7.72 1.98 8.02
N LEU A 79 -7.08 1.08 7.30
CA LEU A 79 -5.63 0.98 7.18
C LEU A 79 -5.22 1.25 5.74
N SER A 80 -4.50 2.35 5.51
CA SER A 80 -3.90 2.68 4.23
C SER A 80 -2.70 1.79 3.93
N LEU A 81 -2.76 1.08 2.81
CA LEU A 81 -1.67 0.25 2.33
C LEU A 81 -0.71 1.11 1.53
N ARG A 82 0.55 1.16 1.97
CA ARG A 82 1.61 1.71 1.14
C ARG A 82 1.87 0.75 -0.02
N PRO A 83 2.24 1.24 -1.22
CA PRO A 83 2.76 0.40 -2.28
C PRO A 83 3.90 -0.42 -1.68
N ALA A 84 3.69 -1.74 -1.58
CA ALA A 84 4.74 -2.60 -1.08
C ALA A 84 5.90 -2.49 -2.08
N LEU A 85 7.02 -1.95 -1.62
CA LEU A 85 8.30 -2.01 -2.32
C LEU A 85 8.82 -3.46 -2.42
N GLU A 86 8.10 -4.40 -1.83
CA GLU A 86 8.61 -5.70 -1.43
C GLU A 86 7.73 -6.82 -1.98
N ASP A 87 8.37 -7.77 -2.67
CA ASP A 87 7.77 -8.97 -3.26
C ASP A 87 7.41 -10.02 -2.19
N SER A 88 6.85 -9.60 -1.05
CA SER A 88 6.53 -10.51 0.07
C SER A 88 5.03 -10.57 0.36
N VAL A 89 4.54 -11.78 0.66
CA VAL A 89 3.18 -11.99 1.16
C VAL A 89 3.04 -11.25 2.48
N THR A 90 2.00 -10.41 2.58
CA THR A 90 1.73 -9.62 3.79
C THR A 90 0.36 -9.98 4.34
N SER A 91 0.32 -10.34 5.62
CA SER A 91 -0.91 -10.57 6.38
C SER A 91 -1.17 -9.40 7.31
N TYR A 92 -2.37 -8.84 7.24
CA TYR A 92 -2.82 -7.78 8.12
C TYR A 92 -3.82 -8.33 9.13
N GLN A 93 -3.73 -7.85 10.36
CA GLN A 93 -4.56 -8.28 11.47
C GLN A 93 -5.23 -7.07 12.13
N CYS A 94 -6.54 -7.12 12.28
CA CYS A 94 -7.30 -6.18 13.11
C CYS A 94 -7.60 -6.87 14.45
N VAL A 95 -7.22 -6.25 15.56
CA VAL A 95 -7.46 -6.74 16.92
C VAL A 95 -8.47 -5.80 17.59
N VAL A 96 -9.63 -6.35 17.93
CA VAL A 96 -10.75 -5.61 18.52
C VAL A 96 -10.86 -5.94 19.99
N TRP A 97 -10.85 -4.91 20.83
CA TRP A 97 -11.06 -4.98 22.27
C TRP A 97 -12.32 -4.22 22.64
N HIS A 98 -13.18 -4.86 23.42
CA HIS A 98 -14.44 -4.30 23.86
C HIS A 98 -14.85 -4.94 25.19
N VAL A 99 -15.54 -4.21 26.07
CA VAL A 99 -15.88 -4.67 27.43
C VAL A 99 -16.78 -5.90 27.47
N SER A 100 -17.54 -6.16 26.40
CA SER A 100 -18.30 -7.40 26.29
C SER A 100 -17.41 -8.61 25.99
N LEU A 101 -16.22 -8.43 25.41
CA LEU A 101 -15.31 -9.51 25.08
C LEU A 101 -14.42 -9.87 26.27
N LEU A 102 -14.25 -11.18 26.53
CA LEU A 102 -13.29 -11.67 27.54
C LEU A 102 -11.83 -11.41 27.14
N THR A 103 -11.55 -11.49 25.84
CA THR A 103 -10.22 -11.28 25.25
C THR A 103 -10.36 -10.55 23.92
N GLY A 104 -9.30 -9.88 23.47
CA GLY A 104 -9.28 -9.24 22.15
C GLY A 104 -9.53 -10.26 21.04
N GLN A 105 -10.40 -9.91 20.09
CA GLN A 105 -10.69 -10.74 18.91
C GLN A 105 -9.84 -10.28 17.74
N SER A 106 -9.13 -11.21 17.11
CA SER A 106 -8.25 -10.93 15.97
C SER A 106 -8.85 -11.45 14.67
N PHE A 107 -8.85 -10.61 13.64
CA PHE A 107 -9.28 -10.93 12.29
C PHE A 107 -8.08 -10.75 11.37
N ASN A 108 -7.85 -11.69 10.45
CA ASN A 108 -6.69 -11.67 9.55
C ASN A 108 -7.13 -11.57 8.09
N LEU A 109 -6.40 -10.80 7.30
CA LEU A 109 -6.54 -10.71 5.86
C LEU A 109 -5.16 -10.79 5.22
N THR A 110 -4.94 -11.82 4.40
CA THR A 110 -3.68 -11.99 3.68
C THR A 110 -3.82 -11.44 2.27
N LEU A 111 -2.93 -10.53 1.90
CA LEU A 111 -2.87 -9.99 0.55
C LEU A 111 -1.92 -10.82 -0.31
N PRO A 112 -2.34 -11.22 -1.52
CA PRO A 112 -1.44 -11.88 -2.46
C PRO A 112 -0.38 -10.90 -2.96
N LEU A 113 0.73 -11.44 -3.46
CA LEU A 113 1.80 -10.67 -4.09
C LEU A 113 1.23 -9.83 -5.23
N THR A 114 1.15 -8.52 -5.02
CA THR A 114 0.96 -7.59 -6.13
C THR A 114 2.33 -7.08 -6.50
N LYS A 115 2.91 -7.60 -7.59
CA LYS A 115 4.05 -6.94 -8.24
C LYS A 115 3.65 -5.48 -8.44
N SER A 116 4.36 -4.57 -7.79
CA SER A 116 4.30 -3.17 -8.18
C SER A 116 4.78 -3.14 -9.63
N GLU A 117 3.86 -2.90 -10.56
CA GLU A 117 4.26 -2.62 -11.93
C GLU A 117 5.06 -1.33 -11.86
N LYS A 118 6.40 -1.46 -11.89
CA LYS A 118 7.28 -0.31 -12.05
C LYS A 118 6.90 0.31 -13.39
N LYS A 119 6.07 1.35 -13.34
CA LYS A 119 5.80 2.20 -14.49
C LYS A 119 7.09 2.96 -14.76
N THR A 120 8.01 2.33 -15.48
CA THR A 120 9.14 3.03 -16.07
C THR A 120 8.55 4.09 -16.97
N ASP A 121 8.68 5.35 -16.56
CA ASP A 121 8.15 6.48 -17.31
C ASP A 121 8.74 6.41 -18.73
N LEU A 122 7.85 6.20 -19.71
CA LEU A 122 8.22 6.04 -21.12
C LEU A 122 9.03 7.25 -21.62
N LYS A 123 8.87 8.41 -20.97
CA LYS A 123 9.68 9.62 -21.22
C LYS A 123 11.15 9.42 -20.87
N ILE A 124 11.46 8.75 -19.76
CA ILE A 124 12.84 8.50 -19.33
C ILE A 124 13.52 7.54 -20.31
N VAL A 125 12.82 6.49 -20.73
CA VAL A 125 13.33 5.54 -21.74
C VAL A 125 13.58 6.25 -23.07
N GLY A 126 12.63 7.09 -23.52
CA GLY A 126 12.77 7.89 -24.74
C GLY A 126 13.97 8.85 -24.71
N LEU A 127 14.21 9.52 -23.59
CA LEU A 127 15.34 10.43 -23.42
C LEU A 127 16.69 9.70 -23.51
N CYS A 128 16.82 8.55 -22.84
CA CYS A 128 18.04 7.74 -22.89
C CYS A 128 18.35 7.24 -24.31
N ILE A 129 17.34 6.78 -25.04
CA ILE A 129 17.48 6.33 -26.43
C ILE A 129 17.92 7.50 -27.33
N GLY A 130 17.28 8.68 -27.19
CA GLY A 130 17.64 9.86 -27.96
C GLY A 130 19.09 10.30 -27.76
N LEU A 131 19.57 10.31 -26.51
CA LEU A 131 20.97 10.66 -26.19
C LEU A 131 21.96 9.66 -26.81
N LEU A 132 21.67 8.37 -26.78
CA LEU A 132 22.51 7.33 -27.43
C LEU A 132 22.63 7.56 -28.93
N PHE A 133 21.52 7.85 -29.62
CA PHE A 133 21.54 8.15 -31.06
C PHE A 133 22.40 9.38 -31.39
N ILE A 134 22.30 10.45 -30.60
CA ILE A 134 23.09 11.67 -30.79
C ILE A 134 24.59 11.36 -30.67
N VAL A 135 25.00 10.58 -29.66
CA VAL A 135 26.40 10.18 -29.47
C VAL A 135 26.92 9.37 -30.66
N LEU A 136 26.13 8.41 -31.17
CA LEU A 136 26.50 7.62 -32.35
C LEU A 136 26.69 8.48 -33.59
N ILE A 137 25.79 9.45 -33.83
CA ILE A 137 25.89 10.38 -34.95
C ILE A 137 27.17 11.22 -34.84
N ILE A 138 27.49 11.75 -33.64
CA ILE A 138 28.71 12.52 -33.42
C ILE A 138 29.96 11.67 -33.68
N LEU A 139 30.00 10.42 -33.18
CA LEU A 139 31.13 9.51 -33.42
C LEU A 139 31.31 9.19 -34.91
N MET A 140 30.20 8.95 -35.62
CA MET A 140 30.22 8.74 -37.07
C MET A 140 30.71 9.98 -37.81
N LEU A 141 30.24 11.17 -37.46
CA LEU A 141 30.72 12.42 -38.06
C LEU A 141 32.21 12.66 -37.79
N VAL A 142 32.69 12.42 -36.57
CA VAL A 142 34.12 12.51 -36.23
C VAL A 142 34.94 11.50 -37.03
N PHE A 143 34.44 10.27 -37.20
CA PHE A 143 35.09 9.24 -38.00
C PHE A 143 35.16 9.62 -39.48
N LEU A 144 34.06 10.12 -40.05
CA LEU A 144 34.01 10.61 -41.43
C LEU A 144 34.92 11.82 -41.63
N CYS A 145 34.94 12.77 -40.69
CA CYS A 145 35.86 13.92 -40.74
C CYS A 145 37.32 13.50 -40.62
N LYS A 146 37.64 12.49 -39.80
CA LYS A 146 38.99 11.92 -39.73
C LYS A 146 39.38 11.26 -41.06
N ARG A 147 38.47 10.48 -41.66
CA ARG A 147 38.69 9.80 -42.94
C ARG A 147 38.88 10.79 -44.09
N TYR A 148 38.01 11.79 -44.19
CA TYR A 148 38.09 12.85 -45.19
C TYR A 148 39.38 13.68 -45.06
N ARG A 149 39.87 13.91 -43.82
CA ARG A 149 41.14 14.59 -43.58
C ARG A 149 42.35 13.73 -43.96
N THR A 150 42.32 12.42 -43.74
CA THR A 150 43.38 11.51 -44.21
C THR A 150 43.42 11.41 -45.73
N ASP A 151 42.27 11.45 -46.40
CA ASP A 151 42.19 11.36 -47.86
C ASP A 151 42.73 12.65 -48.53
N THR A 152 42.41 13.83 -47.99
CA THR A 152 42.89 15.13 -48.51
C THR A 152 44.38 15.43 -48.23
N LEU A 153 44.98 14.81 -47.20
CA LEU A 153 46.42 14.90 -46.91
C LEU A 153 47.29 14.02 -47.81
N PHE A 154 46.69 13.04 -48.50
CA PHE A 154 47.38 12.19 -49.47
C PHE A 154 47.39 12.78 -50.89
N ASP A 155 46.49 13.73 -51.18
CA ASP A 155 46.42 14.45 -52.48
C ASP A 155 47.37 15.68 -52.56
N THR A 156 48.18 15.94 -51.52
CA THR A 156 49.13 17.08 -51.49
C THR A 156 50.61 16.69 -51.53
N PHE A 157 50.94 15.45 -51.92
CA PHE A 157 52.31 14.99 -52.13
C PHE A 157 52.51 14.38 -53.52
#